data_AF-A0A2Z6ZR97-F1
#
_entry.id   AF-A0A2Z6ZR97-F1
#
_cell.length_a   1.000
_cell.length_b   1.000
_cell.length_c   1.000
_cell.angle_alpha   90.00
_cell.angle_beta   90.00
_cell.angle_gamma   90.00
#
_symmetry.space_group_name_H-M   'P 1'
#
loop_
_entity.id
_entity.type
_entity.pdbx_description
1 polymer ?
#
loop_
_entity_poly.entity_id
_entity_poly.type
_entity_poly.pdbx_seq_one_letter_code
_entity_poly.pdbx_strand_id
1 'polypeptide(L)'
;MVSMKNPLAAILDSNRFTGLNYQDWLRNLNLVLDSEKLLYTIEKCPPEETPADISPKELITLNQWCDDEVKARCYVMASMSNEMQRRFEKTKYASAILFHLKELYGENSRH
;
A
#
# COMPACT_ATOMS: atom_id res chain seq x y z
N MET A 1 -9.45 -13.73 -19.69
CA MET A 1 -10.10 -13.36 -18.41
C MET A 1 -10.23 -11.86 -18.40
N VAL A 2 -11.46 -11.34 -18.34
CA VAL A 2 -11.67 -9.89 -18.15
C VAL A 2 -11.27 -9.61 -16.71
N SER A 3 -10.15 -8.90 -16.53
CA SER A 3 -9.80 -8.34 -15.22
C SER A 3 -10.95 -7.42 -14.83
N MET A 4 -11.78 -7.85 -13.87
CA MET A 4 -12.80 -6.98 -13.30
C MET A 4 -12.04 -5.84 -12.64
N LYS A 5 -12.05 -4.67 -13.28
CA LYS A 5 -11.54 -3.45 -12.67
C LYS A 5 -12.26 -3.32 -11.34
N ASN A 6 -11.51 -3.31 -10.23
CA ASN A 6 -12.11 -3.01 -8.93
C ASN A 6 -12.79 -1.64 -9.05
N PRO A 7 -14.13 -1.55 -9.02
CA PRO A 7 -14.82 -0.28 -9.21
C PRO A 7 -14.49 0.71 -8.11
N LEU A 8 -14.07 0.22 -6.93
CA LEU A 8 -13.59 1.06 -5.83
C LEU A 8 -12.25 1.70 -6.14
N ALA A 9 -11.39 1.11 -6.98
CA ALA A 9 -10.09 1.69 -7.30
C ALA A 9 -10.19 3.07 -7.96
N ALA A 10 -11.30 3.38 -8.64
CA ALA A 10 -11.57 4.70 -9.21
C ALA A 10 -11.61 5.82 -8.16
N ILE A 11 -11.89 5.51 -6.89
CA ILE A 11 -11.86 6.49 -5.80
C ILE A 11 -10.45 7.05 -5.60
N LEU A 12 -9.41 6.24 -5.84
CA LEU A 12 -8.00 6.63 -5.66
C LEU A 12 -7.55 7.59 -6.74
N ASP A 13 -8.08 7.46 -7.96
CA ASP A 13 -7.80 8.39 -9.06
C ASP A 13 -8.47 9.75 -8.83
N SER A 14 -9.68 9.74 -8.25
CA SER A 14 -10.46 10.95 -7.96
C SER A 14 -9.97 11.68 -6.71
N ASN A 15 -9.34 10.97 -5.77
CA ASN A 15 -8.89 11.49 -4.47
C ASN A 15 -7.39 11.29 -4.27
N ARG A 16 -6.60 11.59 -5.31
CA ARG A 16 -5.15 11.42 -5.27
C ARG A 16 -4.53 12.16 -4.09
N PHE A 17 -3.51 11.54 -3.48
CA PHE A 17 -2.73 12.19 -2.44
C PHE A 17 -1.92 13.36 -2.98
N THR A 18 -2.10 14.54 -2.39
CA THR A 18 -1.38 15.77 -2.75
C THR A 18 -0.52 16.32 -1.63
N GLY A 19 -0.51 15.69 -0.45
CA GLY A 19 0.15 16.19 0.76
C GLY A 19 -0.81 16.91 1.71
N LEU A 20 -1.89 17.52 1.20
CA LEU A 20 -2.83 18.29 2.02
C LEU A 20 -4.01 17.46 2.54
N ASN A 21 -4.30 16.32 1.90
CA ASN A 21 -5.48 15.50 2.11
C ASN A 21 -5.15 14.12 2.74
N TYR A 22 -4.13 14.03 3.58
CA TYR A 22 -3.61 12.73 4.05
C TYR A 22 -4.67 11.86 4.72
N GLN A 23 -5.50 12.41 5.61
CA GLN A 23 -6.49 11.62 6.35
C GLN A 23 -7.59 11.05 5.45
N ASP A 24 -8.12 11.86 4.54
CA ASP A 24 -9.14 11.43 3.58
C ASP A 24 -8.58 10.45 2.55
N TRP A 25 -7.37 10.73 2.05
CA TRP A 25 -6.66 9.83 1.16
C TRP A 25 -6.39 8.48 1.82
N LEU A 26 -5.89 8.46 3.05
CA LEU A 26 -5.60 7.23 3.79
C LEU A 26 -6.87 6.43 4.04
N ARG A 27 -7.99 7.10 4.37
CA ARG A 27 -9.30 6.44 4.51
C ARG A 27 -9.74 5.77 3.20
N ASN A 28 -9.63 6.47 2.08
CA ASN A 28 -9.98 5.94 0.76
C ASN A 28 -9.06 4.78 0.34
N LEU A 29 -7.76 4.89 0.61
CA LEU A 29 -6.79 3.83 0.37
C LEU A 29 -7.12 2.56 1.16
N ASN A 30 -7.38 2.70 2.46
CA ASN A 30 -7.71 1.57 3.33
C ASN A 30 -8.97 0.84 2.85
N LEU A 31 -10.01 1.54 2.38
CA LEU A 31 -11.21 0.92 1.81
C LEU A 31 -10.91 0.06 0.58
N VAL A 32 -10.04 0.53 -0.32
CA VAL A 32 -9.67 -0.23 -1.52
C VAL A 32 -8.80 -1.42 -1.16
N LEU A 33 -7.79 -1.24 -0.29
CA LEU A 33 -6.93 -2.34 0.14
C LEU A 33 -7.70 -3.43 0.90
N ASP A 34 -8.66 -3.04 1.75
CA ASP A 34 -9.52 -4.00 2.45
C ASP A 34 -10.39 -4.79 1.48
N SER A 35 -10.96 -4.14 0.46
CA SER A 35 -11.75 -4.82 -0.59
C SER A 35 -10.94 -5.85 -1.38
N GLU A 36 -9.62 -5.67 -1.47
CA GLU A 36 -8.67 -6.56 -2.15
C GLU A 36 -8.01 -7.56 -1.19
N LYS A 37 -8.34 -7.51 0.12
CA LYS A 37 -7.71 -8.30 1.20
C LYS A 37 -6.20 -8.03 1.35
N LEU A 38 -5.75 -6.81 1.06
CA LEU A 38 -4.34 -6.40 1.10
C LEU A 38 -3.97 -5.56 2.32
N LEU A 39 -4.95 -5.13 3.12
CA LEU A 39 -4.72 -4.24 4.28
C LEU A 39 -3.64 -4.79 5.24
N TYR A 40 -3.59 -6.12 5.39
CA TYR A 40 -2.63 -6.78 6.26
C TYR A 40 -1.16 -6.59 5.84
N THR A 41 -0.86 -6.31 4.58
CA THR A 41 0.53 -6.14 4.11
C THR A 41 1.10 -4.79 4.51
N ILE A 42 0.24 -3.79 4.71
CA ILE A 42 0.65 -2.45 5.12
C ILE A 42 0.66 -2.26 6.64
N GLU A 43 -0.09 -3.07 7.38
CA GLU A 43 -0.12 -3.05 8.86
C GLU A 43 1.01 -3.86 9.49
N LYS A 44 1.45 -4.93 8.82
CA LYS A 44 2.45 -5.85 9.34
C LYS A 44 3.82 -5.55 8.76
N CYS A 45 4.86 -5.76 9.57
CA CYS A 45 6.22 -5.79 9.06
C CYS A 45 6.36 -6.90 8.01
N PRO A 46 7.24 -6.70 7.01
CA PRO A 46 7.64 -7.80 6.12
C PRO A 46 8.04 -9.02 6.94
N PRO A 47 7.64 -10.25 6.54
CA PRO A 47 8.20 -11.45 7.11
C PRO A 47 9.72 -11.37 7.02
N GLU A 48 10.43 -11.83 8.05
CA GLU A 48 11.89 -11.93 7.98
C GLU A 48 12.25 -12.73 6.72
N GLU A 49 13.11 -12.15 5.87
CA GLU A 49 13.59 -12.83 4.68
C GLU A 49 14.40 -14.04 5.14
N THR A 50 13.74 -15.20 5.10
CA THR A 50 14.31 -16.56 5.26
C THR A 50 14.90 -16.94 6.62
N PRO A 51 14.17 -17.71 7.45
CA PRO A 51 14.80 -18.73 8.27
C PRO A 51 15.46 -19.76 7.34
N ALA A 52 16.67 -20.22 7.66
CA ALA A 52 17.41 -21.20 6.86
C ALA A 52 16.66 -22.53 6.63
N ASP A 53 15.64 -22.82 7.44
CA ASP A 53 14.82 -24.04 7.42
C ASP A 53 13.32 -23.76 7.18
N ILE A 54 12.98 -22.92 6.20
CA ILE A 54 11.57 -22.65 5.87
C ILE A 54 10.87 -23.92 5.33
N SER A 55 9.73 -24.28 5.90
CA SER A 55 8.93 -25.40 5.39
C SER A 55 8.25 -25.05 4.05
N PRO A 56 7.87 -26.03 3.22
CA PRO A 56 7.16 -25.77 1.96
C PRO A 56 5.88 -24.95 2.13
N LYS A 57 5.16 -25.13 3.25
CA LYS A 57 3.93 -24.39 3.55
C LYS A 57 4.22 -22.93 3.88
N GLU A 58 5.27 -22.66 4.63
CA GLU A 58 5.71 -21.30 4.96
C GLU A 58 6.23 -20.59 3.72
N LEU A 59 6.94 -21.29 2.83
CA LEU A 59 7.39 -20.73 1.55
C LEU A 59 6.22 -20.29 0.66
N ILE A 60 5.15 -21.09 0.57
CA ILE A 60 3.93 -20.71 -0.15
C ILE A 60 3.32 -19.44 0.45
N THR A 61 3.26 -19.37 1.78
CA THR A 61 2.71 -18.21 2.50
C THR A 61 3.55 -16.95 2.27
N LEU A 62 4.89 -17.08 2.28
CA LEU A 62 5.82 -16.00 2.00
C LEU A 62 5.68 -15.49 0.57
N ASN A 63 5.59 -16.39 -0.41
CA ASN A 63 5.38 -16.01 -1.81
C ASN A 63 4.06 -15.25 -2.00
N GLN A 64 2.96 -15.74 -1.40
CA GLN A 64 1.68 -15.04 -1.44
C GLN A 64 1.77 -13.65 -0.82
N TRP A 65 2.45 -13.52 0.32
CA TRP A 65 2.67 -12.23 0.97
C TRP A 65 3.46 -11.27 0.05
N CYS A 66 4.51 -11.75 -0.61
CA CYS A 66 5.30 -10.96 -1.56
C CYS A 66 4.46 -10.45 -2.74
N ASP A 67 3.61 -11.30 -3.31
CA ASP A 67 2.72 -10.92 -4.41
C ASP A 67 1.69 -9.87 -3.97
N ASP A 68 1.09 -10.08 -2.80
CA ASP A 68 0.12 -9.15 -2.21
C ASP A 68 0.79 -7.81 -1.86
N GLU A 69 2.03 -7.82 -1.36
CA GLU A 69 2.79 -6.62 -1.04
C GLU A 69 3.13 -5.80 -2.28
N VAL A 70 3.53 -6.46 -3.38
CA VAL A 70 3.73 -5.77 -4.67
C VAL A 70 2.44 -5.09 -5.12
N LYS A 71 1.30 -5.78 -4.98
CA LYS A 71 -0.01 -5.24 -5.35
C LYS A 71 -0.42 -4.07 -4.45
N ALA A 72 -0.24 -4.17 -3.13
CA ALA A 72 -0.51 -3.10 -2.19
C ALA A 72 0.35 -1.86 -2.48
N ARG A 73 1.65 -2.05 -2.75
CA ARG A 73 2.55 -0.95 -3.15
C ARG A 73 2.08 -0.28 -4.43
N CYS A 74 1.59 -1.03 -5.41
CA CYS A 74 1.00 -0.46 -6.62
C CYS A 74 -0.21 0.43 -6.32
N TYR A 75 -1.13 0.00 -5.43
CA TYR A 75 -2.26 0.85 -5.01
C TYR A 75 -1.80 2.13 -4.32
N VAL A 76 -0.87 2.01 -3.36
CA VAL A 76 -0.28 3.15 -2.65
C VAL A 76 0.30 4.14 -3.67
N MET A 77 1.19 3.70 -4.55
CA MET A 77 1.83 4.57 -5.54
C MET A 77 0.85 5.16 -6.55
N ALA A 78 -0.07 4.35 -7.10
CA ALA A 78 -1.03 4.81 -8.10
C ALA A 78 -1.99 5.89 -7.57
N SER A 79 -2.33 5.79 -6.27
CA SER A 79 -3.20 6.74 -5.56
C SER A 79 -2.54 8.09 -5.25
N MET A 80 -1.28 8.29 -5.61
CA MET A 80 -0.54 9.52 -5.33
C MET A 80 -0.40 10.41 -6.57
N SER A 81 -0.21 11.72 -6.35
CA SER A 81 0.23 12.62 -7.41
C SER A 81 1.59 12.19 -7.98
N ASN A 82 1.90 12.59 -9.22
CA ASN A 82 3.16 12.21 -9.86
C ASN A 82 4.38 12.76 -9.11
N GLU A 83 4.23 13.91 -8.44
CA GLU A 83 5.28 14.46 -7.58
C GLU A 83 5.56 13.54 -6.39
N MET A 84 4.50 13.09 -5.71
CA MET A 84 4.62 12.19 -4.56
C MET A 84 5.18 10.82 -4.98
N GLN A 85 4.74 10.28 -6.12
CA GLN A 85 5.29 9.03 -6.66
C GLN A 85 6.82 9.08 -6.81
N ARG A 86 7.38 10.15 -7.39
CA ARG A 86 8.83 10.30 -7.56
C ARG A 86 9.60 10.31 -6.24
N ARG A 87 8.99 10.82 -5.16
CA ARG A 87 9.64 10.85 -3.83
C ARG A 87 9.82 9.45 -3.24
N PHE A 88 8.94 8.51 -3.58
CA PHE A 88 8.89 7.17 -2.97
C PHE A 88 9.18 6.03 -3.95
N GLU A 89 9.58 6.33 -5.19
CA GLU A 89 9.82 5.33 -6.24
C GLU A 89 10.84 4.24 -5.85
N LYS A 90 11.79 4.58 -4.96
CA LYS A 90 12.86 3.68 -4.50
C LYS A 90 12.50 2.95 -3.21
N THR A 91 11.36 3.25 -2.60
CA THR A 91 10.94 2.62 -1.34
C THR A 91 10.35 1.24 -1.63
N LYS A 92 10.98 0.21 -1.06
CA LYS A 92 10.65 -1.20 -1.36
C LYS A 92 9.25 -1.59 -0.88
N TYR A 93 8.84 -1.14 0.31
CA TYR A 93 7.63 -1.60 0.99
C TYR A 93 6.56 -0.51 1.07
N ALA A 94 5.30 -0.90 0.85
CA ALA A 94 4.13 -0.06 1.00
C ALA A 94 4.02 0.49 2.43
N SER A 95 4.26 -0.35 3.43
CA SER A 95 4.29 0.05 4.85
C SER A 95 5.34 1.13 5.15
N ALA A 96 6.53 1.05 4.55
CA ALA A 96 7.57 2.06 4.70
C ALA A 96 7.16 3.41 4.06
N ILE A 97 6.50 3.37 2.89
CA ILE A 97 5.96 4.59 2.27
C ILE A 97 4.93 5.23 3.19
N LEU A 98 3.98 4.45 3.71
CA LEU A 98 2.93 4.94 4.59
C LEU A 98 3.48 5.48 5.92
N PHE A 99 4.50 4.83 6.48
CA PHE A 99 5.21 5.33 7.65
C PHE A 99 5.80 6.72 7.40
N HIS A 100 6.56 6.89 6.32
CA HIS A 100 7.15 8.19 5.98
C HIS A 100 6.09 9.27 5.71
N LEU A 101 4.99 8.90 5.05
CA LEU A 101 3.89 9.85 4.82
C LEU A 101 3.19 10.26 6.12
N LYS A 102 3.01 9.33 7.05
CA LYS A 102 2.46 9.62 8.38
C LYS A 102 3.33 10.60 9.15
N GLU A 103 4.65 10.41 9.15
CA GLU A 103 5.60 11.31 9.82
C GLU A 103 5.56 12.73 9.22
N LEU A 104 5.41 12.85 7.90
CA LEU A 104 5.44 14.15 7.21
C LEU A 104 4.09 14.88 7.21
N TYR A 105 2.98 14.15 7.15
CA TYR A 105 1.65 14.71 6.84
C TYR A 105 0.56 14.32 7.85
N GLY A 106 0.83 13.36 8.74
CA GLY A 106 -0.17 12.79 9.67
C GLY A 106 -0.71 13.81 10.67
N GLU A 107 0.13 14.71 11.16
CA GLU A 107 -0.25 15.74 12.13
C GLU A 107 -0.79 17.02 11.49
N ASN A 108 -0.39 17.32 10.24
CA ASN A 108 -0.75 18.55 9.52
C ASN A 108 -2.13 18.51 8.86
N SER A 109 -2.81 17.37 8.90
CA SER A 109 -4.08 17.16 8.18
C SER A 109 -5.32 17.46 9.01
N ARG A 110 -5.25 18.51 9.82
CA ARG A 110 -6.40 19.03 10.59
C ARG A 110 -7.07 20.15 9.82
N HIS A 111 -7.97 19.86 8.89
CA HIS A 111 -9.00 20.80 8.44
C HIS A 111 -10.35 20.11 8.45
#